data_AF-A0A0F9BEG7-F1
#
_entry.id   AF-A0A0F9BEG7-F1
#
_cell.length_a   1.000
_cell.length_b   1.000
_cell.length_c   1.000
_cell.angle_alpha   90.00
_cell.angle_beta   90.00
_cell.angle_gamma   90.00
#
_symmetry.space_group_name_H-M   'P 1'
#
loop_
_entity.id
_entity.type
_entity.pdbx_description
1 polymer ?
#
loop_
_entity_poly.entity_id
_entity_poly.type
_entity_poly.pdbx_seq_one_letter_code
_entity_poly.pdbx_strand_id
1 'polypeptide(L)'
;MTQPIILSYSDVVDACQDFLGGNATSASISDIYRCVQWAYREVSDIHSWSFLETEGRVHIKAEESSGTITYDHTGGSTYERQLTLASGNTWPSWAADASVLIGDAIHTVQTRHSGDQILQLDSVLNPGADVAAGTSFQIFPMWYELPQDFASFSQPMAEGTLWRFGEAIPFDEMLALHRY
;
A
#
# COMPACT_ATOMS: atom_id res chain seq x y z
N MET A 1 13.35 16.62 -41.93
CA MET A 1 12.66 16.18 -40.70
C MET A 1 11.48 17.11 -40.51
N THR A 2 10.27 16.63 -40.77
CA THR A 2 9.03 17.39 -40.54
C THR A 2 8.88 17.58 -39.03
N GLN A 3 8.74 18.83 -38.59
CA GLN A 3 8.46 19.13 -37.19
C GLN A 3 7.16 18.41 -36.78
N PRO A 4 7.11 17.77 -35.60
CA PRO A 4 5.86 17.19 -35.11
C PRO A 4 4.85 18.34 -34.94
N ILE A 5 3.67 18.19 -35.55
CA ILE A 5 2.56 19.12 -35.35
C ILE A 5 2.09 18.91 -33.91
N ILE A 6 2.36 19.88 -33.03
CA ILE A 6 1.84 19.89 -31.68
C ILE A 6 0.42 20.46 -31.77
N LEU A 7 -0.58 19.59 -31.65
CA LEU A 7 -1.98 20.00 -31.52
C LEU A 7 -2.20 20.57 -30.12
N SER A 8 -2.48 21.86 -30.04
CA SER A 8 -2.81 22.53 -28.78
C SER A 8 -4.33 22.52 -28.54
N TYR A 9 -4.74 22.76 -27.29
CA TYR A 9 -6.16 22.88 -26.93
C TYR A 9 -6.89 23.96 -27.76
N SER A 10 -6.23 25.09 -28.03
CA SER A 10 -6.80 26.15 -28.85
C SER A 10 -7.05 25.71 -30.29
N ASP A 11 -6.13 24.94 -30.88
CA ASP A 11 -6.28 24.48 -32.27
C ASP A 11 -7.50 23.55 -32.41
N VAL A 12 -7.79 22.74 -31.39
CA VAL A 12 -8.96 21.86 -31.37
C VAL A 12 -10.26 22.67 -31.24
N VAL A 13 -10.26 23.71 -30.41
CA VAL A 13 -11.43 24.60 -30.26
C VAL A 13 -11.69 25.35 -31.56
N ASP A 14 -10.66 25.90 -32.19
CA ASP A 14 -10.76 26.60 -33.47
C ASP A 14 -11.26 25.65 -34.57
N ALA A 15 -10.74 24.43 -34.64
CA ALA A 15 -11.22 23.41 -35.57
C ALA A 15 -12.69 23.02 -35.33
N CYS A 16 -13.13 22.92 -34.07
CA CYS A 16 -14.53 22.69 -33.74
C CYS A 16 -15.43 23.87 -34.13
N GLN A 17 -14.95 25.10 -33.94
CA GLN A 17 -15.68 26.32 -34.30
C GLN A 17 -15.83 26.47 -35.82
N ASP A 18 -14.77 26.16 -36.57
CA ASP A 18 -14.79 26.13 -38.04
C ASP A 18 -15.74 25.04 -38.55
N PHE A 19 -15.73 23.85 -37.93
CA PHE A 19 -16.62 22.75 -38.29
C PHE A 19 -18.10 23.09 -38.06
N LEU A 20 -18.41 23.77 -36.95
CA LEU A 20 -19.79 24.18 -36.59
C LEU A 20 -20.23 25.46 -37.31
N GLY A 21 -19.37 26.04 -38.14
CA GLY A 21 -19.71 27.09 -39.09
C GLY A 21 -19.86 28.49 -38.51
N GLY A 22 -19.23 28.81 -37.36
CA GLY A 22 -18.90 30.18 -36.89
C GLY A 22 -19.98 31.29 -36.84
N ASN A 23 -21.24 30.99 -37.14
CA ASN A 23 -22.30 32.00 -37.37
C ASN A 23 -23.01 32.42 -36.07
N ALA A 24 -23.82 33.49 -36.10
CA ALA A 24 -24.57 33.96 -34.92
C ALA A 24 -25.63 32.97 -34.37
N THR A 25 -25.94 31.91 -35.12
CA THR A 25 -26.79 30.77 -34.71
C THR A 25 -25.98 29.51 -34.37
N SER A 26 -24.65 29.62 -34.27
CA SER A 26 -23.75 28.50 -34.00
C SER A 26 -23.82 28.05 -32.54
N ALA A 27 -23.28 26.85 -32.28
CA ALA A 27 -23.19 26.31 -30.93
C ALA A 27 -22.49 27.30 -30.00
N SER A 28 -22.96 27.38 -28.75
CA SER A 28 -22.32 28.25 -27.78
C SER A 28 -20.86 27.83 -27.59
N ILE A 29 -19.94 28.80 -27.52
CA ILE A 29 -18.51 28.53 -27.29
C ILE A 29 -18.31 27.73 -25.98
N SER A 30 -19.19 27.95 -24.99
CA SER A 30 -19.19 27.17 -23.75
C SER A 30 -19.48 25.67 -23.97
N ASP A 31 -20.37 25.33 -24.90
CA ASP A 31 -20.65 23.93 -25.22
C ASP A 31 -19.46 23.30 -25.94
N ILE A 32 -18.79 24.04 -26.83
CA ILE A 32 -17.56 23.58 -27.50
C ILE A 32 -16.48 23.26 -26.47
N TYR A 33 -16.22 24.16 -25.51
CA TYR A 33 -15.23 23.89 -24.45
C TYR A 33 -15.58 22.66 -23.62
N ARG A 34 -16.86 22.48 -23.25
CA ARG A 34 -17.29 21.31 -22.50
C ARG A 34 -17.11 20.02 -23.32
N CYS A 35 -17.49 20.03 -24.59
CA CYS A 35 -17.34 18.88 -25.49
C CYS A 35 -15.87 18.49 -25.67
N VAL A 36 -14.98 19.46 -25.87
CA VAL A 36 -13.54 19.20 -26.00
C VAL A 36 -12.97 18.61 -24.70
N GLN A 37 -13.35 19.16 -23.53
CA GLN A 37 -12.92 18.62 -22.23
C GLN A 37 -13.44 17.21 -21.96
N TRP A 38 -14.68 16.92 -22.37
CA TRP A 38 -15.24 15.57 -22.28
C TRP A 38 -14.50 14.60 -23.21
N ALA A 39 -14.22 15.00 -24.45
CA ALA A 39 -13.45 14.19 -25.38
C ALA A 39 -12.04 13.88 -24.84
N TYR A 40 -11.36 14.86 -24.20
CA TYR A 40 -10.06 14.60 -23.58
C TYR A 40 -10.12 13.55 -22.48
N ARG A 41 -11.15 13.58 -21.62
CA ARG A 41 -11.34 12.56 -20.57
C ARG A 41 -11.72 11.21 -21.17
N GLU A 42 -12.64 11.19 -22.12
CA GLU A 42 -13.08 9.94 -22.75
C GLU A 42 -11.92 9.25 -23.49
N VAL A 43 -11.08 10.03 -24.18
CA VAL A 43 -9.89 9.49 -24.85
C VAL A 43 -8.88 8.95 -23.84
N SER A 44 -8.64 9.64 -22.71
CA SER A 44 -7.75 9.12 -21.68
C SER A 44 -8.29 7.85 -21.02
N ASP A 45 -9.62 7.72 -20.92
CA ASP A 45 -10.27 6.63 -20.19
C ASP A 45 -10.57 5.41 -21.07
N ILE A 46 -10.68 5.56 -22.39
CA ILE A 46 -10.96 4.47 -23.34
C ILE A 46 -9.86 3.41 -23.36
N HIS A 47 -8.62 3.82 -23.10
CA HIS A 47 -7.47 2.93 -23.17
C HIS A 47 -6.40 3.34 -22.16
N SER A 48 -5.73 2.35 -21.58
CA SER A 48 -4.55 2.54 -20.74
C SER A 48 -3.36 2.93 -21.62
N TRP A 49 -3.19 4.23 -21.86
CA TRP A 49 -2.10 4.74 -22.67
C TRP A 49 -0.78 4.68 -21.91
N SER A 50 0.20 3.95 -22.45
CA SER A 50 1.51 3.75 -21.81
C SER A 50 2.28 5.04 -21.50
N PHE A 51 1.98 6.15 -22.17
CA PHE A 51 2.60 7.46 -21.91
C PHE A 51 1.91 8.27 -20.80
N LEU A 52 0.71 7.87 -20.38
CA LEU A 52 0.02 8.42 -19.20
C LEU A 52 0.34 7.63 -17.93
N GLU A 53 0.95 6.46 -18.08
CA GLU A 53 1.35 5.60 -16.98
C GLU A 53 2.78 5.91 -16.53
N THR A 54 3.01 5.86 -15.22
CA THR A 54 4.33 5.94 -14.63
C THR A 54 4.61 4.65 -13.86
N GLU A 55 5.71 3.99 -14.19
CA GLU A 55 6.14 2.81 -13.44
C GLU A 55 6.97 3.24 -12.22
N GLY A 56 6.49 2.86 -11.04
CA GLY A 56 7.18 3.05 -9.76
C GLY A 56 7.71 1.73 -9.20
N ARG A 57 8.66 1.82 -8.25
CA ARG A 57 9.08 0.67 -7.43
C ARG A 57 8.75 0.96 -5.97
N VAL A 58 8.10 0.01 -5.32
CA VAL A 58 7.85 0.06 -3.87
C VAL A 58 8.95 -0.69 -3.15
N HIS A 59 9.62 -0.03 -2.23
CA HIS A 59 10.65 -0.65 -1.39
C HIS A 59 10.01 -1.37 -0.21
N ILE A 60 10.01 -2.70 -0.26
CA ILE A 60 9.54 -3.57 0.81
C ILE A 60 10.64 -3.64 1.88
N LYS A 61 10.24 -3.51 3.15
CA LYS A 61 11.16 -3.67 4.28
C LYS A 61 11.53 -5.14 4.45
N ALA A 62 12.81 -5.42 4.69
CA ALA A 62 13.27 -6.78 4.94
C ALA A 62 12.69 -7.31 6.27
N GLU A 63 12.50 -8.62 6.34
CA GLU A 63 12.17 -9.30 7.60
C GLU A 63 13.33 -9.15 8.59
N GLU A 64 13.01 -9.09 9.87
CA GLU A 64 14.01 -9.11 10.93
C GLU A 64 13.89 -10.40 11.75
N SER A 65 15.02 -11.06 11.95
CA SER A 65 15.13 -12.28 12.76
C SER A 65 16.30 -12.19 13.74
N SER A 66 16.80 -10.98 14.01
CA SER A 66 17.91 -10.75 14.94
C SER A 66 17.43 -10.88 16.37
N GLY A 67 18.05 -11.82 17.10
CA GLY A 67 17.83 -12.00 18.52
C GLY A 67 16.84 -13.11 18.84
N THR A 68 16.41 -13.11 20.09
CA THR A 68 15.48 -14.10 20.62
C THR A 68 14.38 -13.41 21.39
N ILE A 69 13.23 -14.07 21.45
CA ILE A 69 12.04 -13.56 22.11
C ILE A 69 11.69 -14.39 23.34
N THR A 70 10.89 -13.78 24.21
CA THR A 70 10.15 -14.42 25.28
C THR A 70 8.71 -13.94 25.19
N TYR A 71 7.74 -14.85 25.24
CA TYR A 71 6.33 -14.48 25.26
C TYR A 71 5.72 -14.89 26.59
N ASP A 72 5.07 -13.93 27.25
CA ASP A 72 4.30 -14.14 28.47
C ASP A 72 2.83 -13.84 28.19
N HIS A 73 2.02 -14.90 28.26
CA HIS A 73 0.61 -14.87 27.98
C HIS A 73 -0.17 -14.19 29.12
N THR A 74 0.19 -14.51 30.37
CA THR A 74 -0.58 -14.14 31.57
C THR A 74 -0.24 -12.73 32.06
N GLY A 75 0.86 -12.14 31.59
CA GLY A 75 1.23 -10.74 31.83
C GLY A 75 1.85 -10.49 33.19
N GLY A 76 2.63 -11.45 33.70
CA GLY A 76 3.20 -11.47 35.05
C GLY A 76 4.16 -10.34 35.40
N SER A 77 4.51 -9.43 34.48
CA SER A 77 5.42 -8.31 34.77
C SER A 77 5.06 -6.93 34.22
N THR A 78 4.19 -6.78 33.21
CA THR A 78 3.85 -5.44 32.70
C THR A 78 2.55 -5.40 31.91
N TYR A 79 2.38 -6.28 30.92
CA TYR A 79 1.18 -6.34 30.07
C TYR A 79 0.81 -7.79 29.74
N GLU A 80 -0.48 -8.09 29.58
CA GLU A 80 -0.94 -9.39 29.07
C GLU A 80 -0.48 -9.60 27.62
N ARG A 81 -0.16 -10.86 27.26
CA ARG A 81 0.26 -11.25 25.90
C ARG A 81 1.48 -10.45 25.43
N GLN A 82 2.44 -10.27 26.32
CA GLN A 82 3.66 -9.51 26.05
C GLN A 82 4.70 -10.37 25.35
N LEU A 83 5.21 -9.87 24.24
CA LEU A 83 6.36 -10.37 23.51
C LEU A 83 7.55 -9.44 23.80
N THR A 84 8.54 -9.98 24.50
CA THR A 84 9.74 -9.24 24.89
C THR A 84 10.94 -9.74 24.10
N LEU A 85 11.71 -8.79 23.57
CA LEU A 85 12.96 -9.09 22.89
C LEU A 85 14.10 -9.21 23.91
N ALA A 86 15.06 -10.11 23.66
CA ALA A 86 16.22 -10.27 24.54
C ALA A 86 16.98 -8.95 24.74
N SER A 87 17.47 -8.75 25.97
CA SER A 87 18.12 -7.52 26.40
C SER A 87 19.26 -7.10 25.46
N GLY A 88 19.18 -5.87 24.94
CA GLY A 88 20.19 -5.29 24.05
C GLY A 88 19.74 -5.13 22.60
N ASN A 89 18.61 -5.74 22.23
CA ASN A 89 17.98 -5.53 20.92
C ASN A 89 16.74 -4.64 21.07
N THR A 90 16.37 -3.94 20.00
CA THR A 90 15.20 -3.06 19.94
C THR A 90 14.36 -3.43 18.73
N TRP A 91 13.05 -3.50 18.91
CA TRP A 91 12.13 -3.70 17.81
C TRP A 91 12.24 -2.57 16.80
N PRO A 92 12.14 -2.85 15.49
CA PRO A 92 12.04 -1.82 14.48
C PRO A 92 10.95 -0.79 14.75
N SER A 93 11.15 0.42 14.26
CA SER A 93 10.15 1.50 14.36
C SER A 93 8.80 1.11 13.74
N TRP A 94 8.81 0.19 12.77
CA TRP A 94 7.64 -0.30 12.05
C TRP A 94 6.97 -1.52 12.69
N ALA A 95 7.48 -2.02 13.82
CA ALA A 95 6.96 -3.22 14.46
C ALA A 95 5.54 -3.05 15.05
N ALA A 96 4.99 -1.84 15.08
CA ALA A 96 3.62 -1.59 15.55
C ALA A 96 2.56 -2.27 14.66
N ASP A 97 2.76 -2.27 13.34
CA ASP A 97 1.83 -2.82 12.34
C ASP A 97 2.39 -4.09 11.66
N ALA A 98 3.12 -4.88 12.43
CA ALA A 98 3.82 -6.06 11.94
C ALA A 98 3.12 -7.36 12.37
N SER A 99 3.48 -8.44 11.69
CA SER A 99 3.21 -9.80 12.15
C SER A 99 4.51 -10.50 12.48
N VAL A 100 4.46 -11.34 13.51
CA VAL A 100 5.58 -12.11 14.03
C VAL A 100 5.30 -13.58 13.79
N LEU A 101 6.21 -14.27 13.11
CA LEU A 101 6.24 -15.72 13.00
C LEU A 101 7.03 -16.27 14.19
N ILE A 102 6.40 -17.13 14.98
CA ILE A 102 7.02 -17.86 16.09
C ILE A 102 6.81 -19.35 15.82
N GLY A 103 7.89 -20.08 15.55
CA GLY A 103 7.78 -21.44 15.02
C GLY A 103 7.09 -21.44 13.65
N ASP A 104 5.97 -22.15 13.53
CA ASP A 104 5.18 -22.25 12.28
C ASP A 104 3.87 -21.43 12.33
N ALA A 105 3.66 -20.61 13.36
CA ALA A 105 2.44 -19.84 13.57
C ALA A 105 2.68 -18.33 13.44
N ILE A 106 1.79 -17.65 12.69
CA ILE A 106 1.82 -16.20 12.50
C ILE A 106 0.95 -15.54 13.57
N HIS A 107 1.50 -14.54 14.24
CA HIS A 107 0.85 -13.76 15.28
C HIS A 107 0.87 -12.27 14.93
N THR A 108 -0.24 -11.58 15.12
CA THR A 108 -0.33 -10.15 14.79
C THR A 108 0.03 -9.30 16.02
N VAL A 109 0.80 -8.24 15.80
CA VAL A 109 1.07 -7.24 16.83
C VAL A 109 -0.15 -6.33 16.98
N GLN A 110 -0.60 -6.15 18.22
CA GLN A 110 -1.70 -5.25 18.56
C GLN A 110 -1.18 -3.86 18.93
N THR A 111 -0.13 -3.78 19.74
CA THR A 111 0.40 -2.50 20.22
C THR A 111 1.88 -2.62 20.55
N ARG A 112 2.65 -1.59 20.20
CA ARG A 112 4.04 -1.43 20.64
C ARG A 112 4.08 -0.52 21.87
N HIS A 113 4.56 -1.04 23.00
CA HIS A 113 4.63 -0.29 24.26
C HIS A 113 5.89 0.57 24.34
N SER A 114 5.83 1.64 25.14
CA SER A 114 6.95 2.56 25.33
C SER A 114 8.14 1.85 25.97
N GLY A 115 9.29 1.81 25.27
CA GLY A 115 10.51 1.11 25.71
C GLY A 115 11.22 0.29 24.62
N ASP A 116 10.70 0.29 23.39
CA ASP A 116 11.27 -0.35 22.18
C ASP A 116 11.54 -1.87 22.27
N GLN A 117 11.27 -2.52 23.40
CA GLN A 117 11.57 -3.94 23.65
C GLN A 117 10.31 -4.80 23.84
N ILE A 118 9.15 -4.18 24.02
CA ILE A 118 7.89 -4.86 24.35
C ILE A 118 6.85 -4.64 23.25
N LEU A 119 6.38 -5.73 22.67
CA LEU A 119 5.20 -5.76 21.81
C LEU A 119 4.08 -6.50 22.52
N GLN A 120 2.85 -6.05 22.37
CA GLN A 120 1.66 -6.77 22.80
C GLN A 120 1.02 -7.44 21.59
N LEU A 121 0.81 -8.75 21.67
CA LEU A 121 0.17 -9.53 20.61
C LEU A 121 -1.36 -9.48 20.73
N ASP A 122 -2.02 -9.72 19.60
CA ASP A 122 -3.47 -9.73 19.49
C ASP A 122 -4.14 -10.77 20.41
N SER A 123 -5.39 -10.51 20.77
CA SER A 123 -6.17 -11.37 21.69
C SER A 123 -6.61 -12.69 21.07
N VAL A 124 -6.73 -12.74 19.74
CA VAL A 124 -7.16 -13.91 18.98
C VAL A 124 -5.96 -14.60 18.34
N LEU A 125 -5.04 -13.83 17.75
CA LEU A 125 -3.87 -14.35 17.04
C LEU A 125 -2.61 -14.33 17.91
N ASN A 126 -2.61 -15.12 18.98
CA ASN A 126 -1.47 -15.30 19.87
C ASN A 126 -1.09 -16.79 20.06
N PRO A 127 0.09 -17.10 20.63
CA PRO A 127 0.51 -18.47 20.90
C PRO A 127 -0.39 -19.26 21.86
N GLY A 128 -1.25 -18.60 22.66
CA GLY A 128 -2.15 -19.23 23.62
C GLY A 128 -1.50 -19.75 24.91
N ALA A 129 -0.17 -19.79 24.98
CA ALA A 129 0.60 -20.17 26.16
C ALA A 129 1.96 -19.46 26.16
N ASP A 130 2.63 -19.45 27.31
CA ASP A 130 3.95 -18.84 27.45
C ASP A 130 4.98 -19.52 26.52
N VAL A 131 5.77 -18.72 25.82
CA VAL A 131 6.87 -19.21 24.98
C VAL A 131 8.17 -18.94 25.71
N ALA A 132 8.97 -20.00 25.85
CA ALA A 132 10.24 -19.95 26.56
C ALA A 132 11.18 -18.89 25.99
N ALA A 133 11.94 -18.26 26.89
CA ALA A 133 12.99 -17.33 26.51
C ALA A 133 14.03 -18.00 25.60
N GLY A 134 14.51 -17.28 24.60
CA GLY A 134 15.50 -17.81 23.66
C GLY A 134 14.90 -18.34 22.36
N THR A 135 13.59 -18.22 22.16
CA THR A 135 12.94 -18.68 20.93
C THR A 135 13.27 -17.77 19.75
N SER A 136 13.54 -18.36 18.59
CA SER A 136 13.76 -17.63 17.33
C SER A 136 12.44 -17.11 16.78
N PHE A 137 12.48 -15.95 16.15
CA PHE A 137 11.31 -15.34 15.51
C PHE A 137 11.68 -14.74 14.16
N GLN A 138 10.67 -14.45 13.36
CA GLN A 138 10.77 -13.59 12.19
C GLN A 138 9.66 -12.56 12.25
N ILE A 139 9.99 -11.27 12.20
CA ILE A 139 9.00 -10.19 12.13
C ILE A 139 9.01 -9.56 10.73
N PHE A 140 7.83 -9.32 10.18
CA PHE A 140 7.64 -8.68 8.88
C PHE A 140 6.46 -7.70 8.93
N PRO A 141 6.51 -6.58 8.20
CA PRO A 141 5.36 -5.68 8.10
C PRO A 141 4.19 -6.38 7.42
N MET A 142 2.98 -6.18 7.94
CA MET A 142 1.77 -6.71 7.31
C MET A 142 1.27 -5.82 6.17
N TRP A 143 1.52 -4.51 6.29
CA TRP A 143 0.97 -3.51 5.39
C TRP A 143 2.06 -2.58 4.86
N TYR A 144 1.88 -2.12 3.62
CA TYR A 144 2.70 -1.09 2.99
C TYR A 144 1.78 -0.01 2.44
N GLU A 145 2.08 1.25 2.78
CA GLU A 145 1.39 2.39 2.19
C GLU A 145 1.79 2.50 0.71
N LEU A 146 0.78 2.52 -0.15
CA LEU A 146 0.97 2.71 -1.58
C LEU A 146 0.88 4.20 -1.92
N PRO A 147 1.53 4.66 -3.00
CA PRO A 147 1.37 6.02 -3.51
C PRO A 147 -0.09 6.36 -3.78
N GLN A 148 -0.46 7.63 -3.63
CA GLN A 148 -1.83 8.10 -3.81
C GLN A 148 -2.37 7.88 -5.24
N ASP A 149 -1.48 7.84 -6.22
CA ASP A 149 -1.76 7.64 -7.65
C ASP A 149 -1.63 6.17 -8.09
N PHE A 150 -1.57 5.24 -7.13
CA PHE A 150 -1.48 3.82 -7.42
C PHE A 150 -2.74 3.31 -8.14
N ALA A 151 -2.58 2.90 -9.40
CA ALA A 151 -3.68 2.38 -10.23
C ALA A 151 -3.70 0.85 -10.32
N SER A 152 -2.53 0.22 -10.42
CA SER A 152 -2.42 -1.24 -10.53
C SER A 152 -1.04 -1.73 -10.12
N PHE A 153 -0.95 -3.02 -9.80
CA PHE A 153 0.31 -3.71 -9.53
C PHE A 153 0.35 -5.02 -10.30
N SER A 154 1.44 -5.24 -11.03
CA SER A 154 1.74 -6.56 -11.53
C SER A 154 2.29 -7.42 -10.38
N GLN A 155 1.90 -8.68 -10.36
CA GLN A 155 2.13 -9.64 -9.29
C GLN A 155 3.52 -9.50 -8.65
N PRO A 156 3.64 -9.47 -7.30
CA PRO A 156 4.94 -9.31 -6.65
C PRO A 156 5.80 -10.53 -6.96
N MET A 157 6.81 -10.38 -7.82
CA MET A 157 7.82 -11.40 -8.00
C MET A 157 8.88 -11.26 -6.92
N ALA A 158 8.85 -12.18 -5.94
CA ALA A 158 9.97 -12.36 -5.02
C ALA A 158 10.97 -13.36 -5.60
N GLU A 159 12.23 -12.97 -5.69
CA GLU A 159 13.33 -13.92 -5.92
C GLU A 159 13.54 -14.73 -4.63
N GLY A 160 13.04 -15.96 -4.60
CA GLY A 160 13.51 -16.98 -3.66
C GLY A 160 12.66 -17.33 -2.42
N THR A 161 11.40 -16.88 -2.28
CA THR A 161 10.57 -17.39 -1.16
C THR A 161 9.06 -17.34 -1.45
N LEU A 162 8.43 -18.52 -1.55
CA LEU A 162 7.02 -18.73 -1.93
C LEU A 162 5.97 -18.31 -0.87
N TRP A 163 6.40 -17.84 0.30
CA TRP A 163 5.53 -17.44 1.41
C TRP A 163 5.27 -15.92 1.49
N ARG A 164 5.78 -15.14 0.52
CA ARG A 164 5.85 -13.67 0.57
C ARG A 164 4.87 -12.97 -0.38
N PHE A 165 3.77 -13.60 -0.74
CA PHE A 165 2.77 -12.96 -1.59
C PHE A 165 1.89 -12.03 -0.75
N GLY A 166 2.19 -10.73 -0.80
CA GLY A 166 1.21 -9.70 -0.47
C GLY A 166 0.22 -9.60 -1.63
N GLU A 167 -1.07 -9.80 -1.35
CA GLU A 167 -2.13 -9.45 -2.28
C GLU A 167 -2.42 -7.96 -2.15
N ALA A 168 -2.64 -7.27 -3.28
CA ALA A 168 -3.10 -5.90 -3.25
C ALA A 168 -4.56 -5.91 -2.81
N ILE A 169 -4.82 -5.62 -1.53
CA ILE A 169 -6.17 -5.49 -1.01
C ILE A 169 -6.65 -4.06 -1.33
N PRO A 170 -7.76 -3.89 -2.07
CA PRO A 170 -8.31 -2.56 -2.33
C PRO A 170 -8.76 -1.89 -1.03
N PHE A 171 -8.72 -0.55 -1.02
CA PHE A 171 -9.00 0.25 0.18
C PHE A 171 -10.38 -0.06 0.81
N ASP A 172 -11.39 -0.34 0.00
CA ASP A 172 -12.74 -0.69 0.49
C ASP A 172 -12.77 -2.04 1.24
N GLU A 173 -12.00 -3.03 0.79
CA GLU A 173 -11.86 -4.31 1.49
C GLU A 173 -11.00 -4.15 2.75
N MET A 174 -9.97 -3.32 2.71
CA MET A 174 -9.17 -2.96 3.90
C MET A 174 -10.06 -2.32 4.98
N LEU A 175 -10.98 -1.42 4.60
CA LEU A 175 -11.96 -0.82 5.50
C LEU A 175 -12.94 -1.87 6.07
N ALA A 176 -13.41 -2.79 5.23
CA ALA A 176 -14.35 -3.84 5.62
C ALA A 176 -13.74 -4.87 6.59
N LEU A 177 -12.41 -5.05 6.55
CA LEU A 177 -11.66 -5.93 7.45
C LEU A 177 -11.59 -5.43 8.91
N HIS A 178 -12.14 -4.23 9.22
CA HIS A 178 -12.41 -3.74 10.58
C HIS A 178 -11.33 -4.10 11.61
N ARG A 179 -10.08 -3.74 11.34
CA ARG A 179 -9.00 -3.68 12.35
C ARG A 179 -8.54 -2.24 12.51
N TYR A 180 -9.36 -1.48 13.23
CA TYR A 180 -8.97 -0.29 13.98
C TYR A 180 -9.49 -0.45 15.40
#